data_AF-A0A0U5FX99-F1
#
_entry.id   AF-A0A0U5FX99-F1
#
_cell.length_a   1.000
_cell.length_b   1.000
_cell.length_c   1.000
_cell.angle_alpha   90.00
_cell.angle_beta   90.00
_cell.angle_gamma   90.00
#
_symmetry.space_group_name_H-M   'P 1'
#
loop_
_entity.id
_entity.type
_entity.pdbx_description
1 polymer ?
#
loop_
_entity_poly.entity_id
_entity_poly.type
_entity_poly.pdbx_seq_one_letter_code
_entity_poly.pdbx_strand_id
1 'polypeptide(L)'
;MKILSCCAVAMAVVMAATGAARAADHMDHMAHMATNPVTPDHMQVMCGDMDAKMAGHLAYAEVKLGLGESQKVAFSKLKETMKAAHEPMKKVCAEIVAQPPATTLPTHMERMRKMMEVRVSVMGKVIPAMTGFYDTLTPEQKKTADALMMSHHAGMGH
;
A
#
# COMPACT_ATOMS: atom_id res chain seq x y z
N MET A 1 45.17 20.45 -44.72
CA MET A 1 45.37 19.74 -43.43
C MET A 1 45.15 20.76 -42.32
N LYS A 2 44.38 20.57 -41.25
CA LYS A 2 43.57 19.49 -40.69
C LYS A 2 42.71 20.22 -39.63
N ILE A 3 41.39 20.32 -39.78
CA ILE A 3 40.52 20.65 -38.64
C ILE A 3 39.23 19.81 -38.76
N LEU A 4 39.40 18.49 -38.63
CA LEU A 4 38.36 17.60 -38.13
C LEU A 4 38.88 17.08 -36.79
N SER A 5 38.41 17.63 -35.67
CA SER A 5 38.40 16.97 -34.35
C SER A 5 37.98 18.01 -33.29
N CYS A 6 36.68 18.11 -32.98
CA CYS A 6 36.21 18.77 -31.74
C CYS A 6 34.79 18.34 -31.32
N CYS A 7 33.94 17.84 -32.22
CA CYS A 7 32.55 17.52 -31.87
C CYS A 7 32.35 16.22 -31.07
N ALA A 8 33.35 15.36 -30.90
CA ALA A 8 33.18 14.08 -30.21
C ALA A 8 33.22 14.16 -28.67
N VAL A 9 33.65 15.27 -28.08
CA VAL A 9 33.87 15.36 -26.62
C VAL A 9 32.62 15.83 -25.86
N ALA A 10 31.68 16.52 -26.51
CA ALA A 10 30.53 17.12 -25.81
C ALA A 10 29.39 16.14 -25.45
N MET A 11 29.28 14.98 -26.11
CA MET A 11 28.21 14.00 -25.81
C MET A 11 28.52 13.06 -24.63
N ALA A 12 29.79 12.95 -24.20
CA ALA A 12 30.16 12.06 -23.09
C ALA A 12 29.80 12.63 -21.70
N VAL A 13 29.67 13.95 -21.57
CA VAL A 13 29.45 14.60 -20.26
C VAL A 13 27.99 14.50 -19.80
N VAL A 14 27.02 14.46 -20.72
CA VAL A 14 25.59 14.39 -20.37
C VAL A 14 25.15 13.00 -19.86
N MET A 15 25.79 11.93 -20.35
CA MET A 15 25.52 10.56 -19.86
C MET A 15 26.10 10.29 -18.47
N ALA A 16 27.18 10.97 -18.08
CA ALA A 16 27.77 10.80 -16.75
C ALA A 16 26.95 11.48 -15.64
N ALA A 17 26.35 12.65 -15.93
CA ALA A 17 25.58 13.40 -14.94
C ALA A 17 24.26 12.71 -14.53
N THR A 18 23.61 12.01 -15.46
CA THR A 18 22.35 11.29 -15.19
C THR A 18 22.57 9.97 -14.44
N GLY A 19 23.70 9.31 -14.64
CA GLY A 19 24.09 8.12 -13.88
C GLY A 19 24.41 8.44 -12.42
N ALA A 20 25.08 9.57 -12.16
CA ALA A 20 25.44 10.01 -10.81
C ALA A 20 24.20 10.40 -9.97
N ALA A 21 23.22 11.07 -10.56
CA ALA A 21 21.98 11.43 -9.85
C ALA A 21 21.15 10.19 -9.48
N ARG A 22 20.98 9.24 -10.41
CA ARG A 22 20.31 7.96 -10.11
C ARG A 22 21.06 7.12 -9.09
N ALA A 23 22.39 7.15 -9.11
CA ALA A 23 23.20 6.49 -8.09
C ALA A 23 23.02 7.13 -6.72
N ALA A 24 22.92 8.47 -6.63
CA ALA A 24 22.67 9.18 -5.38
C ALA A 24 21.28 8.89 -4.82
N ASP A 25 20.22 8.98 -5.62
CA ASP A 25 18.85 8.63 -5.19
C ASP A 25 18.75 7.17 -4.74
N HIS A 26 19.43 6.26 -5.45
CA HIS A 26 19.50 4.85 -5.07
C HIS A 26 20.33 4.62 -3.80
N MET A 27 21.40 5.37 -3.58
CA MET A 27 22.20 5.32 -2.35
C MET A 27 21.42 5.86 -1.15
N ASP A 28 20.66 6.96 -1.32
CA ASP A 28 19.79 7.51 -0.28
C ASP A 28 18.64 6.56 0.04
N HIS A 29 18.02 5.94 -0.98
CA HIS A 29 17.01 4.91 -0.76
C HIS A 29 17.57 3.68 -0.03
N MET A 30 18.75 3.21 -0.43
CA MET A 30 19.45 2.13 0.26
C MET A 30 19.86 2.52 1.69
N ALA A 31 20.26 3.78 1.93
CA ALA A 31 20.56 4.30 3.25
C ALA A 31 19.31 4.41 4.13
N HIS A 32 18.16 4.81 3.56
CA HIS A 32 16.86 4.79 4.24
C HIS A 32 16.39 3.37 4.59
N MET A 33 16.61 2.40 3.71
CA MET A 33 16.35 0.98 3.99
C MET A 33 17.32 0.39 5.03
N ALA A 34 18.59 0.79 4.99
CA ALA A 34 19.60 0.34 5.95
C ALA A 34 19.42 0.95 7.34
N THR A 35 18.87 2.16 7.44
CA THR A 35 18.57 2.84 8.70
C THR A 35 17.21 2.44 9.30
N ASN A 36 16.31 1.86 8.49
CA ASN A 36 15.06 1.25 8.95
C ASN A 36 15.05 -0.26 8.63
N PRO A 37 15.84 -1.09 9.33
CA PRO A 37 15.67 -2.52 9.27
C PRO A 37 14.20 -2.88 9.61
N VAL A 38 13.69 -4.02 9.12
CA VAL A 38 12.38 -4.55 9.55
C VAL A 38 12.50 -4.92 11.04
N THR A 39 12.40 -3.91 11.89
CA THR A 39 12.45 -4.02 13.34
C THR A 39 11.09 -4.50 13.84
N PRO A 40 11.02 -5.02 15.08
CA PRO A 40 9.74 -5.16 15.79
C PRO A 40 8.82 -3.93 15.63
N ASP A 41 9.41 -2.73 15.65
CA ASP A 41 8.70 -1.46 15.49
C ASP A 41 8.01 -1.33 14.13
N HIS A 42 8.59 -1.83 13.03
CA HIS A 42 7.95 -1.77 11.72
C HIS A 42 6.68 -2.64 11.66
N MET A 43 6.71 -3.83 12.27
CA MET A 43 5.50 -4.67 12.35
C MET A 43 4.47 -4.07 13.30
N GLN A 44 4.90 -3.41 14.36
CA GLN A 44 4.02 -2.66 15.25
C GLN A 44 3.41 -1.44 14.55
N VAL A 45 4.11 -0.78 13.62
CA VAL A 45 3.57 0.30 12.77
C VAL A 45 2.55 -0.25 11.76
N MET A 46 2.80 -1.42 11.18
CA MET A 46 1.89 -2.06 10.22
C MET A 46 0.65 -2.66 10.88
N CYS A 47 0.77 -3.17 12.10
CA CYS A 47 -0.33 -3.76 12.87
C CYS A 47 -1.01 -2.77 13.83
N GLY A 48 -0.37 -1.64 14.11
CA GLY A 48 -0.86 -0.59 14.99
C GLY A 48 -1.93 0.27 14.32
N ASP A 49 -2.95 0.62 15.11
CA ASP A 49 -4.06 1.49 14.72
C ASP A 49 -4.83 1.03 13.48
N MET A 50 -4.83 -0.27 13.16
CA MET A 50 -5.49 -0.81 11.96
C MET A 50 -6.98 -0.43 11.88
N ASP A 51 -7.69 -0.49 13.01
CA ASP A 51 -9.09 -0.08 13.08
C ASP A 51 -9.27 1.43 12.84
N ALA A 52 -8.42 2.25 13.46
CA ALA A 52 -8.50 3.70 13.33
C ALA A 52 -8.15 4.15 11.91
N LYS A 53 -7.10 3.58 11.31
CA LYS A 53 -6.73 3.80 9.91
C LYS A 53 -7.87 3.41 8.98
N MET A 54 -8.42 2.21 9.14
CA MET A 54 -9.56 1.74 8.34
C MET A 54 -10.78 2.66 8.49
N ALA A 55 -11.13 3.05 9.72
CA ALA A 55 -12.23 3.97 9.98
C ALA A 55 -12.00 5.34 9.31
N GLY A 56 -10.78 5.88 9.40
CA GLY A 56 -10.40 7.13 8.74
C GLY A 56 -10.53 7.06 7.22
N HIS A 57 -10.02 5.99 6.60
CA HIS A 57 -10.15 5.78 5.16
C HIS A 57 -11.62 5.66 4.71
N LEU A 58 -12.45 4.95 5.46
CA LEU A 58 -13.87 4.79 5.16
C LEU A 58 -14.64 6.10 5.34
N ALA A 59 -14.37 6.87 6.39
CA ALA A 59 -14.98 8.17 6.60
C ALA A 59 -14.61 9.15 5.46
N TYR A 60 -13.34 9.16 5.04
CA TYR A 60 -12.90 9.96 3.91
C TYR A 60 -13.59 9.55 2.60
N ALA A 61 -13.70 8.25 2.33
CA ALA A 61 -14.40 7.75 1.14
C ALA A 61 -15.89 8.13 1.14
N GLU A 62 -16.57 8.03 2.29
CA GLU A 62 -17.99 8.39 2.44
C GLU A 62 -18.25 9.85 2.03
N VAL A 63 -17.39 10.76 2.51
CA VAL A 63 -17.47 12.19 2.18
C VAL A 63 -17.18 12.42 0.70
N LYS A 64 -16.12 11.81 0.16
CA LYS A 64 -15.72 12.01 -1.24
C LYS A 64 -16.72 11.46 -2.25
N LEU A 65 -17.45 10.39 -1.91
CA LEU A 65 -18.44 9.79 -2.79
C LEU A 65 -19.79 10.53 -2.80
N GLY A 66 -20.05 11.41 -1.83
CA GLY A 66 -21.30 12.16 -1.77
C GLY A 66 -22.53 11.25 -1.76
N LEU A 67 -22.53 10.22 -0.89
CA LEU A 67 -23.53 9.16 -0.90
C LEU A 67 -24.95 9.65 -0.56
N GLY A 68 -25.94 9.20 -1.32
CA GLY A 68 -27.37 9.33 -1.01
C GLY A 68 -27.81 8.39 0.12
N GLU A 69 -29.05 8.55 0.62
CA GLU A 69 -29.55 7.78 1.78
C GLU A 69 -29.51 6.27 1.57
N SER A 70 -29.98 5.77 0.42
CA SER A 70 -29.95 4.34 0.09
C SER A 70 -28.52 3.79 0.00
N GLN A 71 -27.59 4.58 -0.52
CA GLN A 71 -26.18 4.22 -0.63
C GLN A 71 -25.48 4.22 0.73
N LYS A 72 -25.87 5.09 1.66
CA LYS A 72 -25.34 5.10 3.04
C LYS A 72 -25.69 3.83 3.80
N VAL A 73 -26.85 3.24 3.55
CA VAL A 73 -27.23 1.93 4.11
C VAL A 73 -26.31 0.82 3.57
N ALA A 74 -26.11 0.77 2.24
CA ALA A 74 -25.20 -0.19 1.61
C ALA A 74 -23.74 0.00 2.08
N PHE A 75 -23.30 1.26 2.22
CA PHE A 75 -21.98 1.60 2.72
C PHE A 75 -21.79 1.19 4.19
N SER A 76 -22.82 1.36 5.03
CA SER A 76 -22.75 0.92 6.43
C SER A 76 -22.58 -0.59 6.54
N LYS A 77 -23.30 -1.37 5.71
CA LYS A 77 -23.11 -2.83 5.62
C LYS A 77 -21.71 -3.21 5.14
N LEU A 78 -21.13 -2.45 4.20
CA LEU A 78 -19.74 -2.62 3.78
C LEU A 78 -18.78 -2.36 4.95
N LYS A 79 -18.94 -1.25 5.69
CA LYS A 79 -18.13 -0.90 6.87
C LYS A 79 -18.14 -2.03 7.92
N GLU A 80 -19.32 -2.55 8.24
CA GLU A 80 -19.49 -3.66 9.18
C GLU A 80 -18.82 -4.94 8.68
N THR A 81 -18.99 -5.28 7.39
CA THR A 81 -18.33 -6.44 6.78
C THR A 81 -16.82 -6.31 6.82
N MET A 82 -16.28 -5.13 6.50
CA MET A 82 -14.84 -4.88 6.57
C MET A 82 -14.31 -5.02 7.99
N LYS A 83 -15.00 -4.47 8.99
CA LYS A 83 -14.64 -4.62 10.41
C LYS A 83 -14.61 -6.09 10.82
N ALA A 84 -15.67 -6.84 10.54
CA ALA A 84 -15.76 -8.25 10.89
C ALA A 84 -14.74 -9.12 10.13
N ALA A 85 -14.46 -8.79 8.85
CA ALA A 85 -13.48 -9.49 8.04
C ALA A 85 -12.04 -9.29 8.54
N HIS A 86 -11.74 -8.16 9.18
CA HIS A 86 -10.41 -7.83 9.70
C HIS A 86 -10.13 -8.35 11.13
N GLU A 87 -11.10 -8.89 11.85
CA GLU A 87 -10.84 -9.48 13.18
C GLU A 87 -9.73 -10.55 13.18
N PRO A 88 -9.67 -11.49 12.21
CA PRO A 88 -8.55 -12.43 12.12
C PRO A 88 -7.19 -11.77 11.86
N MET A 89 -7.17 -10.62 11.16
CA MET A 89 -5.93 -9.85 10.93
C MET A 89 -5.38 -9.31 12.25
N LYS A 90 -6.25 -8.82 13.15
CA LYS A 90 -5.84 -8.35 14.48
C LYS A 90 -5.19 -9.46 15.29
N LYS A 91 -5.79 -10.66 15.26
CA LYS A 91 -5.26 -11.83 15.96
C LYS A 91 -3.86 -12.19 15.46
N VAL A 92 -3.68 -12.31 14.15
CA VAL A 92 -2.35 -12.65 13.60
C VAL A 92 -1.33 -11.53 13.84
N CYS A 93 -1.77 -10.27 13.77
CA CYS A 93 -0.93 -9.13 14.15
C CYS A 93 -0.44 -9.23 15.61
N ALA A 94 -1.34 -9.50 16.56
CA ALA A 94 -0.98 -9.69 17.96
C ALA A 94 -0.02 -10.88 18.16
N GLU A 95 -0.27 -12.00 17.47
CA GLU A 95 0.59 -13.18 17.53
C GLU A 95 1.99 -12.93 16.96
N ILE A 96 2.12 -12.12 15.90
CA ILE A 96 3.41 -11.78 15.31
C ILE A 96 4.18 -10.81 16.20
N VAL A 97 3.52 -9.80 16.75
CA VAL A 97 4.14 -8.82 17.67
C VAL A 97 4.60 -9.48 18.96
N ALA A 98 3.88 -10.50 19.46
CA ALA A 98 4.27 -11.24 20.65
C ALA A 98 5.45 -12.21 20.44
N GLN A 99 5.79 -12.54 19.19
CA GLN A 99 6.91 -13.43 18.89
C GLN A 99 8.23 -12.65 18.75
N PRO A 100 9.38 -13.25 19.12
CA PRO A 100 10.68 -12.70 18.78
C PRO A 100 10.80 -12.44 17.27
N PRO A 101 11.63 -11.50 16.80
CA PRO A 101 11.88 -11.32 15.37
C PRO A 101 12.26 -12.63 14.67
N ALA A 102 11.82 -12.82 13.42
CA ALA A 102 12.24 -13.96 12.62
C ALA A 102 13.71 -13.75 12.23
N THR A 103 14.58 -14.66 12.66
CA THR A 103 16.03 -14.56 12.44
C THR A 103 16.55 -15.42 11.29
N THR A 104 15.68 -16.27 10.71
CA THR A 104 16.06 -17.15 9.60
C THR A 104 15.10 -16.97 8.42
N LEU A 105 15.60 -17.22 7.20
CA LEU A 105 14.78 -17.10 5.98
C LEU A 105 13.51 -17.98 6.03
N PRO A 106 13.56 -19.27 6.44
CA PRO A 106 12.34 -20.09 6.52
C PRO A 106 11.31 -19.55 7.51
N THR A 107 11.73 -19.05 8.68
CA THR A 107 10.80 -18.49 9.68
C THR A 107 10.17 -17.18 9.21
N HIS A 108 10.91 -16.38 8.43
CA HIS A 108 10.38 -15.20 7.76
C HIS A 108 9.31 -15.56 6.71
N MET A 109 9.60 -16.54 5.86
CA MET A 109 8.64 -17.01 4.84
C MET A 109 7.34 -17.53 5.47
N GLU A 110 7.45 -18.26 6.58
CA GLU A 110 6.29 -18.81 7.28
C GLU A 110 5.37 -17.71 7.86
N ARG A 111 5.97 -16.65 8.43
CA ARG A 111 5.20 -15.48 8.90
C ARG A 111 4.50 -14.75 7.75
N MET A 112 5.19 -14.59 6.62
CA MET A 112 4.61 -13.99 5.42
C MET A 112 3.44 -14.83 4.89
N ARG A 113 3.61 -16.15 4.80
CA ARG A 113 2.55 -17.08 4.38
C ARG A 113 1.30 -16.92 5.26
N LYS A 114 1.46 -16.96 6.59
CA LYS A 114 0.37 -16.80 7.54
C LYS A 114 -0.38 -15.47 7.36
N MET A 115 0.34 -14.37 7.16
CA MET A 115 -0.28 -13.08 6.88
C MET A 115 -1.06 -13.06 5.56
N MET A 116 -0.53 -13.69 4.51
CA MET A 116 -1.22 -13.77 3.21
C MET A 116 -2.49 -14.61 3.29
N GLU A 117 -2.48 -15.72 4.02
CA GLU A 117 -3.67 -16.56 4.21
C GLU A 117 -4.82 -15.79 4.86
N VAL A 118 -4.50 -14.97 5.87
CA VAL A 118 -5.52 -14.11 6.49
C VAL A 118 -5.99 -13.04 5.52
N ARG A 119 -5.08 -12.39 4.78
CA ARG A 119 -5.46 -11.38 3.77
C ARG A 119 -6.39 -11.96 2.70
N VAL A 120 -6.11 -13.16 2.21
CA VAL A 120 -6.98 -13.88 1.26
C VAL A 120 -8.36 -14.12 1.88
N SER A 121 -8.42 -14.57 3.14
CA SER A 121 -9.68 -14.74 3.86
C SER A 121 -10.48 -13.44 3.99
N VAL A 122 -9.80 -12.32 4.29
CA VAL A 122 -10.42 -10.99 4.36
C VAL A 122 -10.99 -10.61 2.99
N MET A 123 -10.21 -10.74 1.92
CA MET A 123 -10.66 -10.41 0.56
C MET A 123 -11.86 -11.24 0.13
N GLY A 124 -11.89 -12.53 0.48
CA GLY A 124 -13.05 -13.40 0.21
C GLY A 124 -14.36 -12.89 0.81
N LYS A 125 -14.31 -12.14 1.92
CA LYS A 125 -15.47 -11.50 2.55
C LYS A 125 -15.74 -10.10 2.03
N VAL A 126 -14.70 -9.32 1.80
CA VAL A 126 -14.82 -7.90 1.43
C VAL A 126 -15.24 -7.74 -0.04
N ILE A 127 -14.72 -8.54 -0.97
CA ILE A 127 -15.05 -8.45 -2.40
C ILE A 127 -16.57 -8.49 -2.64
N PRO A 128 -17.35 -9.49 -2.17
CA PRO A 128 -18.79 -9.51 -2.44
C PRO A 128 -19.54 -8.33 -1.81
N ALA A 129 -19.14 -7.87 -0.62
CA ALA A 129 -19.74 -6.69 0.01
C ALA A 129 -19.41 -5.40 -0.75
N MET A 130 -18.17 -5.27 -1.23
CA MET A 130 -17.73 -4.14 -2.05
C MET A 130 -18.47 -4.13 -3.39
N THR A 131 -18.61 -5.28 -4.06
CA THR A 131 -19.39 -5.40 -5.30
C THR A 131 -20.83 -4.94 -5.06
N GLY A 132 -21.48 -5.45 -4.01
CA GLY A 132 -22.86 -5.05 -3.68
C GLY A 132 -23.00 -3.55 -3.37
N PHE A 133 -22.02 -2.93 -2.71
CA PHE A 133 -22.01 -1.47 -2.52
C PHE A 133 -21.75 -0.71 -3.83
N TYR A 134 -20.75 -1.13 -4.60
CA TYR A 134 -20.34 -0.50 -5.85
C TYR A 134 -21.47 -0.48 -6.89
N ASP A 135 -22.29 -1.54 -6.93
CA ASP A 135 -23.45 -1.62 -7.82
C ASP A 135 -24.54 -0.57 -7.50
N THR A 136 -24.54 0.00 -6.29
CA THR A 136 -25.46 1.09 -5.92
C THR A 136 -24.98 2.48 -6.35
N LEU A 137 -23.72 2.61 -6.78
CA LEU A 137 -23.11 3.88 -7.11
C LEU A 137 -23.48 4.37 -8.50
N THR A 138 -23.61 5.69 -8.67
CA THR A 138 -23.73 6.31 -9.99
C THR A 138 -22.42 6.18 -10.79
N PRO A 139 -22.43 6.35 -12.12
CA PRO A 139 -21.22 6.34 -12.92
C PRO A 139 -20.13 7.30 -12.43
N GLU A 140 -20.50 8.50 -11.98
CA GLU A 140 -19.59 9.52 -11.45
C GLU A 140 -18.99 9.08 -10.12
N GLN A 141 -19.80 8.49 -9.24
CA GLN A 141 -19.33 7.97 -7.96
C GLN A 141 -18.41 6.76 -8.15
N LYS A 142 -18.70 5.88 -9.11
CA LYS A 142 -17.81 4.77 -9.49
C LYS A 142 -16.44 5.28 -9.91
N LYS A 143 -16.40 6.30 -10.77
CA LYS A 143 -15.13 6.96 -11.16
C LYS A 143 -14.38 7.53 -9.96
N THR A 144 -15.07 8.17 -9.01
CA THR A 144 -14.43 8.64 -7.78
C THR A 144 -13.92 7.48 -6.92
N ALA A 145 -14.69 6.41 -6.76
CA ALA A 145 -14.29 5.22 -6.01
C ALA A 145 -13.03 4.57 -6.61
N ASP A 146 -12.99 4.42 -7.93
CA ASP A 146 -11.83 3.86 -8.65
C ASP A 146 -10.60 4.75 -8.49
N ALA A 147 -10.77 6.07 -8.57
CA ALA A 147 -9.68 7.03 -8.39
C ALA A 147 -9.12 7.01 -6.94
N LEU A 148 -9.98 6.86 -5.93
CA LEU A 148 -9.55 6.72 -4.53
C LEU A 148 -8.68 5.48 -4.33
N MET A 149 -9.00 4.37 -5.00
CA MET A 149 -8.18 3.15 -4.96
C MET A 149 -6.83 3.33 -5.69
N MET A 150 -6.86 3.92 -6.89
CA MET A 150 -5.65 4.07 -7.72
C MET A 150 -4.70 5.16 -7.22
N SER A 151 -5.21 6.22 -6.59
CA SER A 151 -4.39 7.28 -5.98
C SER A 151 -3.52 6.77 -4.83
N HIS A 152 -3.88 5.66 -4.19
CA HIS A 152 -3.06 5.04 -3.16
C HIS A 152 -1.88 4.24 -3.75
N HIS A 153 -1.97 3.79 -5.01
CA HIS A 153 -0.91 3.04 -5.69
C HIS A 153 0.07 3.92 -6.48
N ALA A 154 -0.35 5.12 -6.89
CA ALA A 154 0.53 6.07 -7.59
C ALA A 154 1.69 6.59 -6.71
N GLY A 155 1.63 6.41 -5.38
CA GLY A 155 2.72 6.74 -4.45
C GLY A 155 3.72 5.59 -4.19
N MET A 156 3.52 4.40 -4.77
CA MET A 156 4.43 3.24 -4.66
C MET A 156 5.11 2.90 -5.99
N GLY A 157 5.26 3.88 -6.87
CA GLY A 157 5.98 3.74 -8.14
C GLY A 157 7.27 4.55 -8.15
N HIS A 158 8.34 4.00 -7.58
CA HIS A 158 9.73 4.37 -7.87
C HIS A 158 10.52 3.10 -8.17
#